data_AF-A0A2R6PXI8-F1
#
_entry.id   AF-A0A2R6PXI8-F1
#
_cell.length_a   1.000
_cell.length_b   1.000
_cell.length_c   1.000
_cell.angle_alpha   90.00
_cell.angle_beta   90.00
_cell.angle_gamma   90.00
#
_symmetry.space_group_name_H-M   'P 1'
#
loop_
_entity.id
_entity.type
_entity.pdbx_description
1 polymer ?
#
loop_
_entity_poly.entity_id
_entity_poly.type
_entity_poly.pdbx_seq_one_letter_code
_entity_poly.pdbx_strand_id
1 'polypeptide(L)'
;MTPPTETPNKAHNSHESSHAPLNERILSSLTRKSIAAHPWHDLEIGPGAPMVFNCVVEISKGSKVKYELDKKTGMIKVVEISKGSKVKYELDKKTGMIKVDRVLYSSVVYPHNYGFVPRTLCEDNDPIDVLVIMQEPVLPGCFLRAKAIGLMPMIDQGEKDDKIIAVCADDPEYRHYNDIKDLPPHRLAEIRRFFEDYKKNENKEVAVNDFLPASKAFEAIQHSMNLYADYIVESLRR
;
A
#
# COMPACT_ATOMS: atom_id res chain seq x y z
N MET A 1 -6.38 -36.21 62.72
CA MET A 1 -6.05 -36.18 61.28
C MET A 1 -7.23 -35.55 60.57
N THR A 2 -7.09 -34.26 60.27
CA THR A 2 -8.09 -33.43 59.60
C THR A 2 -7.47 -33.07 58.25
N PRO A 3 -8.12 -33.34 57.11
CA PRO A 3 -7.58 -32.91 55.82
C PRO A 3 -7.85 -31.42 55.60
N PRO A 4 -6.88 -30.63 55.09
CA PRO A 4 -7.14 -29.29 54.63
C PRO A 4 -7.61 -29.26 53.16
N THR A 5 -8.67 -28.48 52.99
CA THR A 5 -9.26 -27.77 51.85
C THR A 5 -8.46 -27.71 50.53
N GLU A 6 -9.04 -28.22 49.44
CA GLU A 6 -8.63 -27.88 48.06
C GLU A 6 -9.32 -26.60 47.59
N THR A 7 -8.52 -25.65 47.09
CA THR A 7 -8.98 -24.59 46.17
C THR A 7 -8.15 -24.70 44.90
N PRO A 8 -8.75 -24.60 43.69
CA PRO A 8 -8.00 -24.77 42.46
C PRO A 8 -7.27 -23.47 42.07
N ASN A 9 -5.95 -23.59 41.91
CA ASN A 9 -5.08 -22.58 41.31
C ASN A 9 -5.48 -22.32 39.85
N LYS A 10 -5.86 -21.08 39.54
CA LYS A 10 -5.88 -20.58 38.15
C LYS A 10 -4.44 -20.28 37.73
N ALA A 11 -3.87 -21.13 36.89
CA ALA A 11 -2.64 -20.83 36.18
C ALA A 11 -2.94 -19.76 35.10
N HIS A 12 -2.38 -18.58 35.27
CA HIS A 12 -2.31 -17.57 34.21
C HIS A 12 -1.23 -18.00 33.20
N ASN A 13 -1.68 -18.45 32.02
CA ASN A 13 -0.81 -18.53 30.84
C ASN A 13 -0.48 -17.11 30.39
N SER A 14 0.77 -16.69 30.56
CA SER A 14 1.32 -15.52 29.88
C SER A 14 1.56 -15.88 28.42
N HIS A 15 0.74 -15.35 27.52
CA HIS A 15 1.04 -15.29 26.10
C HIS A 15 2.26 -14.40 25.88
N GLU A 16 3.42 -15.01 25.63
CA GLU A 16 4.58 -14.31 25.09
C GLU A 16 4.23 -13.79 23.69
N SER A 17 4.09 -12.48 23.57
CA SER A 17 3.89 -11.79 22.31
C SER A 17 5.24 -11.70 21.57
N SER A 18 5.39 -12.49 20.50
CA SER A 18 6.58 -12.51 19.64
C SER A 18 6.62 -11.32 18.66
N HIS A 19 6.51 -10.10 19.20
CA HIS A 19 6.82 -8.89 18.46
C HIS A 19 8.33 -8.72 18.42
N ALA A 20 8.94 -8.84 17.24
CA ALA A 20 10.23 -8.19 17.02
C ALA A 20 9.95 -6.68 17.05
N PRO A 21 10.50 -5.91 18.00
CA PRO A 21 10.14 -4.52 18.16
C PRO A 21 10.77 -3.73 17.00
N LEU A 22 10.00 -2.81 16.39
CA LEU A 22 10.48 -1.83 15.40
C LEU A 22 11.80 -1.15 15.86
N ASN A 23 11.98 -1.03 17.18
CA ASN A 23 13.14 -0.48 17.86
C ASN A 23 14.47 -1.12 17.42
N GLU A 24 14.53 -2.45 17.23
CA GLU A 24 15.78 -3.11 16.83
C GLU A 24 16.22 -2.74 15.41
N ARG A 25 15.28 -2.43 14.51
CA ARG A 25 15.60 -2.12 13.10
C ARG A 25 16.04 -0.68 12.89
N ILE A 26 15.38 0.27 13.53
CA ILE A 26 15.81 1.68 13.54
C ILE A 26 17.24 1.74 14.08
N LEU A 27 17.53 1.02 15.16
CA LEU A 27 18.88 0.90 15.74
C LEU A 27 19.84 0.12 14.83
N SER A 28 19.37 -0.91 14.11
CA SER A 28 20.22 -1.68 13.19
C SER A 28 20.69 -0.86 11.98
N SER A 29 19.92 0.14 11.54
CA SER A 29 20.32 1.06 10.46
C SER A 29 21.62 1.80 10.78
N LEU A 30 21.93 1.98 12.07
CA LEU A 30 23.18 2.57 12.57
C LEU A 30 24.36 1.58 12.63
N THR A 31 24.12 0.27 12.45
CA THR A 31 25.13 -0.80 12.69
C THR A 31 25.66 -1.50 11.43
N ARG A 32 25.37 -1.02 10.22
CA ARG A 32 25.91 -1.55 8.94
C ARG A 32 25.80 -3.08 8.75
N LYS A 33 24.75 -3.72 9.25
CA LYS A 33 24.34 -5.03 8.72
C LYS A 33 23.40 -4.78 7.53
N SER A 34 23.69 -5.38 6.38
CA SER A 34 22.90 -5.22 5.15
C SER A 34 21.55 -5.94 5.26
N ILE A 35 20.64 -5.36 6.03
CA ILE A 35 19.22 -5.71 6.00
C ILE A 35 18.66 -5.03 4.74
N ALA A 36 17.94 -5.77 3.91
CA ALA A 36 17.24 -5.19 2.76
C ALA A 36 16.31 -4.08 3.28
N ALA A 37 16.40 -2.89 2.67
CA ALA A 37 15.63 -1.73 3.12
C ALA A 37 14.12 -2.04 3.07
N HIS A 38 13.41 -1.75 4.17
CA HIS A 38 11.97 -1.88 4.29
C HIS A 38 11.28 -0.78 3.46
N PRO A 39 10.61 -1.09 2.34
CA PRO A 39 10.11 -0.08 1.40
C PRO A 39 9.12 0.91 2.01
N TRP A 40 8.43 0.54 3.09
CA TRP A 40 7.51 1.45 3.80
C TRP A 40 8.17 2.33 4.87
N HIS A 41 9.19 1.82 5.57
CA HIS A 41 9.75 2.51 6.75
C HIS A 41 11.09 3.18 6.41
N ASP A 42 11.94 2.50 5.65
CA ASP A 42 13.31 2.92 5.38
C ASP A 42 13.39 3.85 4.17
N LEU A 43 12.51 3.70 3.19
CA LEU A 43 12.42 4.64 2.07
C LEU A 43 11.86 5.98 2.55
N GLU A 44 12.57 7.05 2.24
CA GLU A 44 12.07 8.40 2.52
C GLU A 44 10.89 8.73 1.62
N ILE A 45 9.92 9.48 2.15
CA ILE A 45 8.80 10.00 1.37
C ILE A 45 9.25 11.00 0.29
N GLY A 46 10.38 11.68 0.50
CA GLY A 46 10.96 12.67 -0.41
C GLY A 46 10.65 14.11 0.00
N PRO A 47 11.56 15.07 -0.30
CA PRO A 47 11.48 16.44 0.21
C PRO A 47 10.36 17.30 -0.40
N GLY A 48 9.72 16.83 -1.47
CA GLY A 48 8.59 17.52 -2.10
C GLY A 48 7.22 17.15 -1.54
N ALA A 49 7.16 16.24 -0.55
CA ALA A 49 5.91 15.78 0.02
C ALA A 49 5.17 16.93 0.72
N PRO A 50 3.82 16.99 0.65
CA PRO A 50 2.92 15.99 0.07
C PRO A 50 2.71 16.10 -1.45
N MET A 51 3.28 17.11 -2.12
CA MET A 51 3.02 17.37 -3.55
C MET A 51 3.76 16.38 -4.47
N VAL A 52 5.05 16.13 -4.17
CA VAL A 52 5.92 15.22 -4.92
C VAL A 52 6.58 14.26 -3.93
N PHE A 53 6.35 12.97 -4.11
CA PHE A 53 6.78 11.93 -3.18
C PHE A 53 7.34 10.71 -3.93
N ASN A 54 8.12 9.89 -3.24
CA ASN A 54 8.48 8.56 -3.72
C ASN A 54 7.25 7.65 -3.63
N CYS A 55 7.01 6.86 -4.67
CA CYS A 55 5.95 5.85 -4.73
C CYS A 55 6.61 4.49 -4.97
N VAL A 56 6.32 3.50 -4.12
CA VAL A 56 6.74 2.11 -4.33
C VAL A 56 5.69 1.41 -5.18
N VAL A 57 6.08 0.91 -6.36
CA VAL A 57 5.16 0.25 -7.29
C VAL A 57 4.90 -1.19 -6.84
N GLU A 58 3.63 -1.55 -6.75
CA GLU A 58 3.17 -2.90 -6.42
C GLU A 58 2.54 -3.61 -7.63
N ILE A 59 1.90 -2.86 -8.54
CA ILE A 59 1.28 -3.43 -9.73
C ILE A 59 1.71 -2.64 -10.94
N SER A 60 2.38 -3.30 -11.88
CA SER A 60 2.73 -2.70 -13.15
C SER A 60 1.49 -2.40 -13.98
N LYS A 61 1.52 -1.29 -14.73
CA LYS A 61 0.56 -0.98 -15.79
C LYS A 61 0.36 -2.19 -16.72
N GLY A 62 -0.90 -2.54 -16.97
CA GLY A 62 -1.29 -3.68 -17.81
C GLY A 62 -1.18 -5.04 -17.13
N SER A 63 -0.82 -5.09 -15.83
CA SER A 63 -0.81 -6.32 -15.04
C SER A 63 -2.13 -6.53 -14.30
N LYS A 64 -2.38 -7.79 -13.91
CA LYS A 64 -3.42 -8.18 -12.94
C LYS A 64 -2.83 -8.65 -11.62
N VAL A 65 -1.52 -8.94 -11.63
CA VAL A 65 -0.85 -9.54 -10.49
C VAL A 65 -0.64 -8.45 -9.45
N LYS A 66 -1.31 -8.61 -8.31
CA LYS A 66 -1.10 -7.77 -7.14
C LYS A 66 0.07 -8.32 -6.34
N TYR A 67 1.15 -7.55 -6.29
CA TYR A 67 2.19 -7.72 -5.29
C TYR A 67 1.78 -6.90 -4.08
N GLU A 68 2.13 -7.34 -2.89
CA GLU A 68 1.83 -6.59 -1.68
C GLU A 68 3.08 -6.55 -0.82
N LEU A 69 3.31 -5.43 -0.17
CA LEU A 69 4.29 -5.35 0.90
C LEU A 69 3.87 -6.24 2.08
N ASP A 70 4.77 -7.12 2.54
CA ASP A 70 4.60 -7.70 3.86
C ASP A 70 5.13 -6.72 4.93
N LYS A 71 4.20 -6.05 5.60
CA LYS A 71 4.47 -5.02 6.64
C LYS A 71 5.40 -5.48 7.76
N LYS A 72 5.48 -6.78 8.05
CA LYS A 72 6.37 -7.30 9.11
C LYS A 72 7.81 -7.45 8.60
N THR A 73 7.99 -8.02 7.41
CA THR A 73 9.33 -8.36 6.91
C THR A 73 9.93 -7.26 6.04
N GLY A 74 9.12 -6.38 5.45
CA GLY A 74 9.54 -5.41 4.44
C GLY A 74 9.76 -6.04 3.07
N MET A 75 9.49 -7.32 2.90
CA MET A 75 9.65 -7.99 1.62
C MET A 75 8.43 -7.69 0.74
N ILE A 76 8.69 -7.18 -0.47
CA ILE A 76 7.71 -7.26 -1.54
C ILE A 76 7.57 -8.74 -1.89
N LYS A 77 6.33 -9.23 -2.01
CA LYS A 77 6.02 -10.61 -2.40
C LYS A 77 6.42 -10.88 -3.86
N VAL A 78 7.70 -10.80 -4.19
CA VAL A 78 8.21 -10.93 -5.56
C VAL A 78 8.18 -12.40 -5.99
N VAL A 79 7.22 -12.74 -6.84
CA VAL A 79 7.37 -13.88 -7.76
C VAL A 79 7.57 -13.29 -9.14
N GLU A 80 8.58 -13.73 -9.88
CA GLU A 80 8.62 -13.50 -11.32
C GLU A 80 7.40 -14.18 -11.95
N ILE A 81 6.36 -13.42 -12.26
CA ILE A 81 5.14 -13.94 -12.90
C ILE A 81 5.05 -13.32 -14.28
N SER A 82 4.85 -14.17 -15.27
CA SER A 82 4.65 -13.78 -16.66
C SER A 82 3.46 -12.83 -16.81
N LYS A 83 3.69 -11.73 -17.53
CA LYS A 83 2.68 -10.75 -17.94
C LYS A 83 1.42 -11.47 -18.47
N GLY A 84 0.25 -11.18 -17.88
CA GLY A 84 -1.03 -11.79 -18.27
C GLY A 84 -1.53 -12.92 -17.34
N SER A 85 -0.77 -13.30 -16.31
CA SER A 85 -1.26 -14.24 -15.30
C SER A 85 -2.49 -13.70 -14.57
N LYS A 86 -3.48 -14.58 -14.36
CA LYS A 86 -4.66 -14.31 -13.51
C LYS A 86 -4.42 -14.73 -12.07
N VAL A 87 -3.26 -15.28 -11.73
CA VAL A 87 -3.00 -15.83 -10.40
C VAL A 87 -2.56 -14.71 -9.46
N LYS A 88 -3.30 -14.55 -8.36
CA LYS A 88 -2.90 -13.73 -7.21
C LYS A 88 -2.12 -14.62 -6.25
N TYR A 89 -0.96 -14.14 -5.83
CA TYR A 89 -0.07 -14.86 -4.92
C TYR A 89 -0.02 -14.14 -3.57
N GLU A 90 0.28 -14.88 -2.52
CA GLU A 90 0.52 -14.38 -1.18
C GLU A 90 1.80 -15.02 -0.61
N LEU A 91 2.50 -14.30 0.27
CA LEU A 91 3.55 -14.92 1.08
C LEU A 91 2.89 -15.61 2.26
N ASP A 92 3.04 -16.93 2.35
CA ASP A 92 2.66 -17.65 3.56
C ASP A 92 3.68 -17.36 4.65
N LYS A 93 3.25 -16.58 5.65
CA LYS A 93 4.10 -16.09 6.74
C LYS A 93 4.72 -17.21 7.59
N LYS A 94 4.09 -18.38 7.63
CA LYS A 94 4.58 -19.52 8.43
C LYS A 94 5.77 -20.19 7.74
N THR A 95 5.67 -20.40 6.43
CA THR A 95 6.69 -21.12 5.65
C THR A 95 7.70 -20.20 5.00
N GLY A 96 7.39 -18.90 4.87
CA GLY A 96 8.17 -17.96 4.06
C GLY A 96 8.09 -18.27 2.57
N MET A 97 7.22 -19.19 2.15
CA MET A 97 7.03 -19.57 0.75
C MET A 97 5.90 -18.77 0.12
N ILE A 98 5.99 -18.60 -1.20
CA ILE A 98 4.93 -17.93 -1.95
C ILE A 98 3.87 -18.97 -2.30
N LYS A 99 2.65 -18.70 -1.84
CA LYS A 99 1.46 -19.51 -2.02
C LYS A 99 0.54 -18.83 -3.03
N VAL A 100 -0.21 -19.62 -3.78
CA VAL A 100 -1.32 -19.11 -4.58
C VAL A 100 -2.46 -18.72 -3.63
N ASP A 101 -2.83 -17.44 -3.60
CA ASP A 101 -4.02 -16.94 -2.89
C ASP A 101 -5.27 -17.38 -3.66
N ARG A 102 -5.40 -16.92 -4.92
CA ARG A 102 -6.52 -17.27 -5.80
C ARG A 102 -6.24 -16.98 -7.27
N VAL A 103 -7.11 -17.47 -8.15
CA VAL A 103 -7.17 -17.01 -9.55
C VAL A 103 -8.21 -15.89 -9.64
N LEU A 104 -7.80 -14.74 -10.15
CA LEU A 104 -8.65 -13.57 -10.36
C LEU A 104 -9.73 -13.88 -11.41
N TYR A 105 -10.97 -13.55 -11.05
CA TYR A 105 -12.14 -13.73 -11.90
C TYR A 105 -12.26 -12.65 -12.99
N SER A 106 -11.65 -11.48 -12.78
CA SER A 106 -11.84 -10.34 -13.67
C SER A 106 -10.94 -10.36 -14.90
N SER A 107 -11.50 -9.93 -16.03
CA SER A 107 -10.76 -9.75 -17.28
C SER A 107 -9.98 -8.44 -17.34
N VAL A 108 -10.26 -7.49 -16.44
CA VAL A 108 -9.61 -6.16 -16.44
C VAL A 108 -8.17 -6.23 -15.92
N VAL A 109 -7.34 -5.30 -16.40
CA VAL A 109 -5.94 -5.09 -16.00
C VAL A 109 -5.81 -3.70 -15.41
N TYR A 110 -4.84 -3.48 -14.51
CA TYR A 110 -4.58 -2.14 -13.99
C TYR A 110 -4.18 -1.20 -15.14
N PRO A 111 -4.90 -0.08 -15.36
CA PRO A 111 -4.64 0.80 -16.51
C PRO A 111 -3.34 1.62 -16.35
N HIS A 112 -2.85 1.73 -15.12
CA HIS A 112 -1.68 2.51 -14.71
C HIS A 112 -0.90 1.79 -13.61
N ASN A 113 0.31 2.26 -13.30
CA ASN A 113 1.09 1.67 -12.22
C ASN A 113 0.39 1.96 -10.88
N TYR A 114 0.29 0.96 -10.03
CA TYR A 114 -0.34 1.07 -8.71
C TYR A 114 0.71 0.81 -7.64
N GLY A 115 0.61 1.52 -6.53
CA GLY A 115 1.55 1.39 -5.44
C GLY A 115 1.10 2.16 -4.22
N PHE A 116 2.04 2.43 -3.32
CA PHE A 116 1.79 3.16 -2.09
C PHE A 116 2.86 4.22 -1.82
N VAL A 117 2.53 5.16 -0.94
CA VAL A 117 3.46 6.20 -0.47
C VAL A 117 4.17 5.72 0.81
N PRO A 118 5.51 5.66 0.86
CA PRO A 118 6.23 5.25 2.05
C PRO A 118 6.05 6.27 3.17
N ARG A 119 6.19 5.84 4.43
CA ARG A 119 6.00 6.66 5.64
C ARG A 119 4.63 7.35 5.73
N THR A 120 3.59 6.64 5.31
CA THR A 120 2.18 7.05 5.44
C THR A 120 1.39 5.91 6.09
N LEU A 121 0.24 6.22 6.69
CA LEU A 121 -0.64 5.27 7.35
C LEU A 121 -2.11 5.69 7.20
N CYS A 122 -2.98 4.74 6.87
CA CYS A 122 -4.42 4.90 6.78
C CYS A 122 -5.12 4.17 7.94
N GLU A 123 -6.44 4.37 8.07
CA GLU A 123 -7.25 3.80 9.16
C GLU A 123 -7.30 2.26 9.14
N ASP A 124 -7.07 1.65 7.97
CA ASP A 124 -6.96 0.21 7.75
C ASP A 124 -5.57 -0.37 8.11
N ASN A 125 -4.66 0.48 8.61
CA ASN A 125 -3.27 0.18 8.91
C ASN A 125 -2.41 -0.18 7.67
N ASP A 126 -2.80 0.25 6.48
CA ASP A 126 -1.97 0.20 5.27
C ASP A 126 -1.44 1.61 4.92
N PRO A 127 -0.34 1.72 4.14
CA PRO A 127 0.08 3.01 3.61
C PRO A 127 -0.92 3.51 2.56
N ILE A 128 -0.96 4.82 2.32
CA ILE A 128 -1.90 5.39 1.36
C ILE A 128 -1.61 4.93 -0.07
N ASP A 129 -2.67 4.48 -0.74
CA ASP A 129 -2.64 3.97 -2.10
C ASP A 129 -2.49 5.09 -3.15
N VAL A 130 -1.76 4.80 -4.22
CA VAL A 130 -1.57 5.71 -5.34
C VAL A 130 -1.63 4.99 -6.69
N LEU A 131 -2.34 5.61 -7.63
CA LEU A 131 -2.33 5.25 -9.05
C LEU A 131 -1.47 6.27 -9.83
N VAL A 132 -0.35 5.80 -10.38
CA VAL A 132 0.64 6.62 -11.09
C VAL A 132 0.48 6.48 -12.60
N ILE A 133 0.04 7.57 -13.23
CA ILE A 133 -0.10 7.71 -14.68
C ILE A 133 1.27 8.04 -15.29
N MET A 134 1.69 7.21 -16.25
CA MET A 134 2.90 7.38 -17.04
C MET A 134 2.86 6.52 -18.32
N GLN A 135 3.84 6.72 -19.20
CA GLN A 135 3.97 6.01 -20.47
C GLN A 135 4.23 4.51 -20.25
N GLU A 136 5.24 4.17 -19.46
CA GLU A 136 5.77 2.81 -19.34
C GLU A 136 5.32 2.07 -18.06
N PRO A 137 5.18 0.73 -18.11
CA PRO A 137 5.02 -0.07 -16.91
C PRO A 137 6.30 -0.07 -16.08
N VAL A 138 6.16 -0.04 -14.75
CA VAL A 138 7.26 -0.11 -13.80
C VAL A 138 7.21 -1.45 -13.07
N LEU A 139 8.37 -2.08 -12.88
CA LEU A 139 8.46 -3.37 -12.20
C LEU A 139 8.05 -3.24 -10.72
N PRO A 140 7.34 -4.24 -10.17
CA PRO A 140 6.97 -4.24 -8.75
C PRO A 140 8.21 -4.23 -7.85
N GLY A 141 8.14 -3.49 -6.75
CA GLY A 141 9.24 -3.28 -5.81
C GLY A 141 10.22 -2.18 -6.21
N CYS A 142 10.15 -1.64 -7.44
CA CYS A 142 10.82 -0.39 -7.78
C CYS A 142 10.06 0.79 -7.21
N PHE A 143 10.75 1.92 -6.98
CA PHE A 143 10.11 3.18 -6.65
C PHE A 143 10.40 4.24 -7.71
N LEU A 144 9.51 5.22 -7.79
CA LEU A 144 9.61 6.37 -8.70
C LEU A 144 9.18 7.64 -7.97
N ARG A 145 9.49 8.82 -8.53
CA ARG A 145 8.94 10.09 -8.03
C ARG A 145 7.58 10.35 -8.67
N ALA A 146 6.56 10.46 -7.85
CA ALA A 146 5.19 10.74 -8.25
C ALA A 146 4.79 12.15 -7.80
N LYS A 147 4.02 12.85 -8.63
CA LYS A 147 3.41 14.14 -8.30
C LYS A 147 1.90 13.95 -8.19
N ALA A 148 1.33 14.23 -7.03
CA ALA A 148 -0.12 14.15 -6.83
C ALA A 148 -0.83 15.22 -7.66
N ILE A 149 -1.88 14.80 -8.38
CA ILE A 149 -2.71 15.68 -9.21
C ILE A 149 -4.20 15.59 -8.82
N GLY A 150 -4.62 14.59 -8.06
CA GLY A 150 -5.99 14.49 -7.58
C GLY A 150 -6.21 13.39 -6.57
N LEU A 151 -7.39 13.40 -5.97
CA LEU A 151 -7.87 12.36 -5.05
C LEU A 151 -9.07 11.67 -5.71
N MET A 152 -9.09 10.34 -5.67
CA MET A 152 -10.22 9.54 -6.11
C MET A 152 -10.89 8.96 -4.86
N PRO A 153 -11.98 9.57 -4.36
CA PRO A 153 -12.70 9.00 -3.24
C PRO A 153 -13.42 7.74 -3.69
N MET A 154 -13.21 6.66 -2.95
CA MET A 154 -13.75 5.35 -3.28
C MET A 154 -14.33 4.70 -2.02
N ILE A 155 -15.45 4.03 -2.20
CA ILE A 155 -16.10 3.22 -1.16
C ILE A 155 -15.99 1.76 -1.60
N ASP A 156 -15.27 0.94 -0.84
CA ASP A 156 -15.13 -0.50 -1.05
C ASP A 156 -15.90 -1.24 0.05
N GLN A 157 -16.99 -1.91 -0.32
CA GLN A 157 -17.84 -2.65 0.65
C GLN A 157 -18.33 -1.81 1.84
N GLY A 158 -18.54 -0.51 1.65
CA GLY A 158 -19.00 0.42 2.68
C GLY A 158 -17.87 1.09 3.48
N GLU A 159 -16.62 0.68 3.28
CA GLU A 159 -15.44 1.30 3.89
C GLU A 159 -14.81 2.31 2.93
N LYS A 160 -14.23 3.37 3.52
CA LYS A 160 -13.57 4.42 2.76
C LYS A 160 -12.17 3.96 2.35
N ASP A 161 -11.88 3.97 1.04
CA ASP A 161 -10.63 3.51 0.44
C ASP A 161 -10.14 4.51 -0.62
N ASP A 162 -9.95 5.77 -0.20
CA ASP A 162 -9.53 6.85 -1.08
C ASP A 162 -8.16 6.55 -1.72
N LYS A 163 -8.02 6.89 -3.00
CA LYS A 163 -6.78 6.65 -3.75
C LYS A 163 -6.20 7.94 -4.31
N ILE A 164 -4.89 8.12 -4.19
CA ILE A 164 -4.20 9.25 -4.80
C ILE A 164 -4.07 9.01 -6.31
N ILE A 165 -4.41 10.01 -7.11
CA ILE A 165 -4.09 10.04 -8.53
C ILE A 165 -2.85 10.91 -8.71
N ALA A 166 -1.81 10.32 -9.30
CA ALA A 166 -0.53 10.97 -9.51
C ALA A 166 -0.01 10.75 -10.93
N VAL A 167 0.95 11.58 -11.33
CA VAL A 167 1.76 11.38 -12.53
C VAL A 167 3.21 11.12 -12.16
N CYS A 168 3.97 10.40 -13.00
CA CYS A 168 5.42 10.33 -12.81
C CYS A 168 6.03 11.72 -13.01
N ALA A 169 6.75 12.21 -11.99
CA ALA A 169 7.34 13.56 -11.98
C ALA A 169 8.49 13.69 -13.01
N ASP A 170 9.06 12.56 -13.42
CA ASP A 170 10.19 12.47 -14.35
C ASP A 170 9.78 12.07 -15.78
N ASP A 171 8.50 11.74 -16.00
CA ASP A 171 8.00 11.37 -17.33
C ASP A 171 7.74 12.64 -18.17
N PRO A 172 8.45 12.87 -19.29
CA PRO A 172 8.30 14.06 -20.11
C PRO A 172 6.87 14.27 -20.63
N GLU A 173 6.11 13.19 -20.84
CA GLU A 173 4.74 13.23 -21.35
C GLU A 173 3.75 13.74 -20.29
N TYR A 174 3.97 13.41 -19.01
CA TYR A 174 2.98 13.68 -17.96
C TYR A 174 3.43 14.68 -16.89
N ARG A 175 4.74 14.98 -16.79
CA ARG A 175 5.29 15.85 -15.73
C ARG A 175 4.69 17.26 -15.68
N HIS A 176 4.06 17.72 -16.75
CA HIS A 176 3.46 19.05 -16.84
C HIS A 176 2.02 19.13 -16.29
N TYR A 177 1.38 18.00 -15.99
CA TYR A 177 0.05 17.92 -15.41
C TYR A 177 0.13 18.28 -13.93
N ASN A 178 -0.72 19.19 -13.44
CA ASN A 178 -0.67 19.69 -12.05
C ASN A 178 -2.00 19.49 -11.30
N ASP A 179 -3.09 19.25 -12.01
CA ASP A 179 -4.40 18.99 -11.41
C ASP A 179 -5.16 17.92 -12.20
N ILE A 180 -6.13 17.28 -11.56
CA ILE A 180 -6.90 16.17 -12.12
C ILE A 180 -7.61 16.55 -13.41
N LYS A 181 -8.03 17.81 -13.53
CA LYS A 181 -8.69 18.36 -14.72
C LYS A 181 -7.77 18.45 -15.94
N ASP A 182 -6.46 18.36 -15.77
CA ASP A 182 -5.50 18.36 -16.87
C ASP A 182 -5.56 17.01 -17.64
N LEU A 183 -6.07 15.94 -17.00
CA LEU A 183 -6.32 14.67 -17.66
C LEU A 183 -7.50 14.76 -18.64
N PRO A 184 -7.39 14.12 -19.82
CA PRO A 184 -8.53 13.99 -20.72
C PRO A 184 -9.73 13.37 -19.99
N PRO A 185 -10.96 13.89 -20.15
CA PRO A 185 -12.14 13.38 -19.45
C PRO A 185 -12.38 11.88 -19.66
N HIS A 186 -12.07 11.38 -20.86
CA HIS A 186 -12.15 9.96 -21.17
C HIS A 186 -11.20 9.11 -20.29
N ARG A 187 -10.01 9.61 -19.97
CA ARG A 187 -9.05 8.92 -19.09
C ARG A 187 -9.61 8.76 -17.68
N LEU A 188 -10.27 9.80 -17.15
CA LEU A 188 -10.92 9.74 -15.84
C LEU A 188 -12.08 8.72 -15.85
N ALA A 189 -12.85 8.66 -16.94
CA ALA A 189 -13.92 7.67 -17.10
C ALA A 189 -13.38 6.23 -17.14
N GLU A 190 -12.26 5.98 -17.82
CA GLU A 190 -11.61 4.66 -17.83
C GLU A 190 -11.14 4.25 -16.42
N ILE A 191 -10.50 5.15 -15.67
CA ILE A 191 -10.03 4.89 -14.30
C ILE A 191 -11.21 4.58 -13.39
N ARG A 192 -12.26 5.40 -13.42
CA ARG A 192 -13.50 5.16 -12.67
C ARG A 192 -14.07 3.78 -12.97
N ARG A 193 -14.25 3.48 -14.26
CA ARG A 193 -14.85 2.23 -14.70
C ARG A 193 -14.04 1.01 -14.26
N PHE A 194 -12.72 1.11 -14.29
CA PHE A 194 -11.83 0.05 -13.81
C PHE A 194 -12.09 -0.28 -12.33
N PHE A 195 -12.12 0.72 -11.44
CA PHE A 195 -12.33 0.49 -10.00
C PHE A 195 -13.75 0.04 -9.66
N GLU A 196 -14.76 0.45 -10.42
CA GLU A 196 -16.14 -0.05 -10.26
C GLU A 196 -16.26 -1.53 -10.69
N ASP A 197 -15.52 -1.97 -11.71
CA ASP A 197 -15.66 -3.31 -12.29
C ASP A 197 -14.68 -4.37 -11.72
N TYR A 198 -13.50 -3.98 -11.22
CA TYR A 198 -12.42 -4.97 -10.97
C TYR A 198 -12.76 -6.04 -9.92
N LYS A 199 -13.63 -5.73 -8.95
CA LYS A 199 -14.10 -6.67 -7.91
C LYS A 199 -15.52 -7.19 -8.13
N LYS A 200 -16.17 -6.83 -9.24
CA LYS A 200 -17.58 -7.17 -9.51
C LYS A 200 -17.82 -8.68 -9.60
N ASN A 201 -16.92 -9.41 -10.23
CA ASN A 201 -16.99 -10.88 -10.33
C ASN A 201 -16.70 -11.59 -8.99
N GLU A 202 -16.26 -10.86 -7.97
CA GLU A 202 -16.08 -11.36 -6.59
C GLU A 202 -17.35 -11.10 -5.73
N ASN A 203 -18.47 -10.66 -6.34
CA ASN A 203 -19.70 -10.22 -5.65
C ASN A 203 -19.46 -9.10 -4.64
N LYS A 204 -18.49 -8.22 -4.91
CA LYS A 204 -18.23 -7.01 -4.12
C LYS A 204 -18.71 -5.78 -4.88
N GLU A 205 -19.21 -4.81 -4.13
CA GLU A 205 -19.61 -3.51 -4.65
C GLU A 205 -18.55 -2.46 -4.33
N VAL A 206 -18.15 -1.72 -5.35
CA VAL A 206 -17.24 -0.58 -5.26
C VAL A 206 -17.90 0.62 -5.92
N ALA A 207 -17.92 1.74 -5.22
CA ALA A 207 -18.40 3.01 -5.75
C ALA A 207 -17.26 4.02 -5.79
N VAL A 208 -17.08 4.68 -6.91
CA VAL A 208 -16.12 5.78 -7.06
C VAL A 208 -16.93 7.08 -7.08
N ASN A 209 -16.56 8.05 -6.25
CA ASN A 209 -17.20 9.38 -6.24
C ASN A 209 -16.53 10.31 -7.26
N ASP A 210 -16.91 11.58 -7.30
CA ASP A 210 -16.26 12.55 -8.16
C ASP A 210 -14.79 12.73 -7.78
N PHE A 211 -13.93 12.78 -8.81
CA PHE A 211 -12.52 13.04 -8.61
C PHE A 211 -12.33 14.45 -8.06
N LEU A 212 -11.49 14.56 -7.04
CA LEU A 212 -11.22 15.81 -6.35
C LEU A 212 -9.86 16.39 -6.79
N PRO A 213 -9.68 17.72 -6.71
CA PRO A 213 -8.47 18.40 -7.18
C PRO A 213 -7.22 18.02 -6.38
N ALA A 214 -6.06 18.44 -6.88
CA ALA A 214 -4.75 18.12 -6.29
C ALA A 214 -4.64 18.52 -4.81
N SER A 215 -5.27 19.64 -4.42
CA SER A 215 -5.29 20.11 -3.02
C SER A 215 -5.84 19.06 -2.05
N LYS A 216 -6.88 18.31 -2.45
CA LYS A 216 -7.45 17.24 -1.62
C LYS A 216 -6.54 16.03 -1.51
N ALA A 217 -5.75 15.75 -2.54
CA ALA A 217 -4.69 14.73 -2.45
C ALA A 217 -3.61 15.14 -1.46
N PHE A 218 -3.20 16.41 -1.46
CA PHE A 218 -2.18 16.92 -0.54
C PHE A 218 -2.64 16.82 0.91
N GLU A 219 -3.88 17.22 1.19
CA GLU A 219 -4.51 17.08 2.52
C GLU A 219 -4.51 15.61 2.98
N ALA A 220 -4.93 14.68 2.11
CA ALA A 220 -4.99 13.25 2.43
C ALA A 220 -3.60 12.65 2.72
N ILE A 221 -2.60 12.95 1.89
CA ILE A 221 -1.22 12.48 2.09
C ILE A 221 -0.67 13.05 3.40
N GLN A 222 -0.85 14.35 3.66
CA GLN A 222 -0.36 14.99 4.88
C GLN A 222 -1.01 14.39 6.13
N HIS A 223 -2.31 14.13 6.09
CA HIS A 223 -3.00 13.46 7.19
C HIS A 223 -2.41 12.07 7.44
N SER A 224 -2.20 11.30 6.38
CA SER A 224 -1.63 9.95 6.45
C SER A 224 -0.17 9.95 6.96
N MET A 225 0.62 10.97 6.64
CA MET A 225 1.96 11.18 7.21
C MET A 225 1.91 11.44 8.72
N ASN A 226 0.93 12.22 9.19
CA ASN A 226 0.77 12.52 10.61
C ASN A 226 0.40 11.24 11.39
N LEU A 227 -0.55 10.45 10.88
CA LEU A 227 -0.92 9.16 11.48
C LEU A 227 0.28 8.21 11.57
N TYR A 228 1.11 8.17 10.51
CA TYR A 228 2.33 7.38 10.53
C TYR A 228 3.34 7.86 11.58
N ALA A 229 3.51 9.19 11.73
CA ALA A 229 4.40 9.75 12.74
C ALA A 229 3.95 9.37 14.16
N ASP A 230 2.65 9.46 14.45
CA ASP A 230 2.07 9.06 15.73
C ASP A 230 2.29 7.56 15.97
N TYR A 231 2.03 6.72 14.97
CA TYR A 231 2.30 5.28 15.01
C TYR A 231 3.75 4.95 15.37
N ILE A 232 4.73 5.65 14.78
CA ILE A 232 6.14 5.45 15.09
C ILE A 232 6.46 5.88 16.52
N VAL A 233 5.96 7.04 16.96
CA VAL A 233 6.19 7.53 18.33
C VAL A 233 5.61 6.56 19.36
N GLU A 234 4.39 6.06 19.14
CA GLU A 234 3.77 5.07 20.02
C GLU A 234 4.53 3.74 20.02
N SER A 235 5.02 3.31 18.87
CA SER A 235 5.81 2.07 18.74
C SER A 235 7.16 2.17 19.45
N LEU A 236 7.80 3.33 19.42
CA LEU A 236 9.08 3.60 20.12
C LEU A 236 8.92 3.70 21.64
N ARG A 237 7.72 4.03 22.14
CA ARG A 237 7.43 4.12 23.59
C ARG A 237 7.19 2.76 24.25
N ARG A 238 6.94 1.72 23.46
CA ARG A 238 6.75 0.34 23.92
C ARG A 238 8.07 -0.42 23.87
#